data_AF-A0A3M1N0G1-F1
#
_entry.id   AF-A0A3M1N0G1-F1
#
_cell.length_a   1.000
_cell.length_b   1.000
_cell.length_c   1.000
_cell.angle_alpha   90.00
_cell.angle_beta   90.00
_cell.angle_gamma   90.00
#
_symmetry.space_group_name_H-M   'P 1'
#
loop_
_entity.id
_entity.type
_entity.pdbx_description
1 polymer ?
#
loop_
_entity_poly.entity_id
_entity_poly.type
_entity_poly.pdbx_seq_one_letter_code
_entity_poly.pdbx_strand_id
1 'polypeptide(L)'
;MKRVVSLGVGLLALVVSCKKKDKDATPPSTGGSISRVAVDTVRTPAGREVYLYAERNPLIEGYNRLWLQIKKADGTLYAGSDVRIVPLMLMRSGPHSCPVEQVSGGPDAEGYYAAAAFFQMPSNDQEPWKVRVYIGANDSVDMDITVVEHPQRFVRVKMFRGMPLLYEIRPAKLAVGSQDVTLYVYRLDMSQPMIDPAAFPPAND
;
A
#
# COMPACT_ATOMS: atom_id res chain seq x y z
N MET A 1 58.23 -27.90 34.11
CA MET A 1 57.53 -27.52 32.86
C MET A 1 56.79 -28.74 32.32
N LYS A 2 55.46 -28.64 32.12
CA LYS A 2 54.57 -29.56 31.36
C LYS A 2 54.38 -30.98 31.95
N ARG A 3 53.22 -31.64 31.93
CA ARG A 3 51.82 -31.32 31.60
C ARG A 3 50.94 -32.47 32.15
N VAL A 4 49.89 -32.07 32.87
CA VAL A 4 48.53 -32.60 33.09
C VAL A 4 48.20 -34.03 32.60
N VAL A 5 47.67 -34.81 33.55
CA VAL A 5 47.02 -36.13 33.46
C VAL A 5 45.75 -36.08 32.59
N SER A 6 45.61 -37.02 31.66
CA SER A 6 44.40 -37.25 30.87
C SER A 6 43.75 -38.56 31.30
N LEU A 7 42.57 -38.50 31.93
CA LEU A 7 41.74 -39.65 32.25
C LEU A 7 40.51 -39.63 31.34
N GLY A 8 40.50 -40.52 30.35
CA GLY A 8 39.37 -40.72 29.45
C GLY A 8 38.35 -41.66 30.06
N VAL A 9 37.11 -41.21 30.19
CA VAL A 9 35.94 -42.08 30.40
C VAL A 9 34.95 -41.73 29.30
N GLY A 10 34.70 -42.70 28.42
CA GLY A 10 33.71 -42.62 27.36
C GLY A 10 32.29 -42.69 27.93
N LEU A 11 31.41 -41.82 27.45
CA LEU A 11 29.98 -41.89 27.70
C LEU A 11 29.22 -41.96 26.38
N LEU A 12 28.34 -42.95 26.35
CA LEU A 12 27.53 -43.50 25.27
C LEU A 12 26.40 -42.54 24.84
N ALA A 13 26.01 -42.66 23.57
CA ALA A 13 25.10 -41.80 22.82
C ALA A 13 23.67 -41.65 23.37
N LEU A 14 23.10 -40.45 23.16
CA LEU A 14 21.66 -40.23 22.97
C LEU A 14 21.46 -39.20 21.84
N VAL A 15 21.11 -39.68 20.64
CA VAL A 15 20.62 -38.84 19.55
C VAL A 15 19.14 -38.53 19.79
N VAL A 16 18.85 -37.35 20.34
CA VAL A 16 17.49 -36.82 20.43
C VAL A 16 17.03 -36.41 19.03
N SER A 17 16.17 -37.23 18.43
CA SER A 17 15.44 -36.92 17.20
C SER A 17 14.32 -35.92 17.53
N CYS A 18 14.60 -34.62 17.39
CA CYS A 18 13.56 -33.61 17.35
C CYS A 18 12.95 -33.59 15.95
N LYS A 19 11.76 -34.17 15.79
CA LYS A 19 10.88 -33.92 14.64
C LYS A 19 10.58 -32.41 14.57
N LYS A 20 11.23 -31.69 13.65
CA LYS A 20 10.73 -30.38 13.21
C LYS A 20 9.41 -30.64 12.48
N LYS A 21 8.31 -30.31 13.15
CA LYS A 21 7.07 -29.95 12.45
C LYS A 21 7.34 -28.61 11.82
N ASP A 22 7.51 -28.58 10.51
CA ASP A 22 7.45 -27.36 9.73
C ASP A 22 6.05 -26.79 9.96
N LYS A 23 5.99 -25.76 10.80
CA LYS A 23 4.80 -24.94 10.92
C LYS A 23 4.71 -24.18 9.62
N ASP A 24 3.61 -24.39 8.89
CA ASP A 24 3.17 -23.48 7.85
C ASP A 24 3.36 -22.06 8.35
N ALA A 25 4.24 -21.32 7.67
CA ALA A 25 4.41 -19.90 7.89
C ALA A 25 3.10 -19.25 7.50
N THR A 26 2.21 -19.06 8.49
CA THR A 26 1.14 -18.10 8.37
C THR A 26 1.80 -16.76 8.03
N PRO A 27 1.38 -16.06 6.95
CA PRO A 27 1.89 -14.73 6.67
C PRO A 27 1.76 -13.89 7.94
N PRO A 28 2.75 -13.06 8.29
CA PRO A 28 2.68 -12.27 9.50
C PRO A 28 1.41 -11.41 9.45
N SER A 29 0.45 -11.78 10.30
CA SER A 29 -0.66 -10.91 10.68
C SER A 29 -0.03 -9.62 11.19
N THR A 30 -0.09 -8.58 10.38
CA THR A 30 0.38 -7.24 10.74
C THR A 30 -0.64 -6.62 11.70
N GLY A 31 -0.66 -7.11 12.94
CA GLY A 31 -1.43 -6.59 14.05
C GLY A 31 -0.64 -5.56 14.86
N GLY A 32 0.10 -4.68 14.17
CA GLY A 32 0.69 -3.49 14.78
C GLY A 32 -0.27 -2.32 14.61
N SER A 33 -0.39 -1.46 15.62
CA SER A 33 -1.14 -0.19 15.51
C SER A 33 -0.52 0.64 14.38
N ILE A 34 -1.11 0.59 13.18
CA ILE A 34 -0.63 1.38 12.04
C ILE A 34 -0.87 2.85 12.37
N SER A 35 0.20 3.64 12.42
CA SER A 35 0.08 5.08 12.60
C SER A 35 -0.57 5.68 11.35
N ARG A 36 -1.75 6.28 11.52
CA ARG A 36 -2.50 6.95 10.46
C ARG A 36 -2.34 8.46 10.63
N VAL A 37 -1.76 9.12 9.64
CA VAL A 37 -1.61 10.57 9.59
C VAL A 37 -2.70 11.14 8.69
N ALA A 38 -3.35 12.22 9.12
CA ALA A 38 -4.34 12.91 8.30
C ALA A 38 -3.68 13.52 7.06
N VAL A 39 -4.29 13.29 5.91
CA VAL A 39 -3.86 13.81 4.61
C VAL A 39 -4.74 14.98 4.20
N ASP A 40 -6.05 14.76 4.19
CA ASP A 40 -7.03 15.78 3.80
C ASP A 40 -8.40 15.48 4.42
N THR A 41 -9.28 16.49 4.46
CA THR A 41 -10.66 16.38 4.93
C THR A 41 -11.57 17.28 4.11
N VAL A 42 -12.57 16.69 3.45
CA VAL A 42 -13.46 17.43 2.54
C VAL A 42 -14.90 17.02 2.75
N ARG A 43 -15.83 17.95 2.54
CA ARG A 43 -17.26 17.69 2.55
C ARG A 43 -17.78 17.44 1.14
N THR A 44 -18.51 16.36 0.97
CA THR A 44 -19.20 16.00 -0.28
C THR A 44 -20.41 16.92 -0.54
N PRO A 45 -20.91 16.99 -1.79
CA PRO A 45 -22.17 17.67 -2.10
C PRO A 45 -23.38 17.14 -1.31
N ALA A 46 -23.42 15.84 -0.99
CA ALA A 46 -24.47 15.25 -0.16
C ALA A 46 -24.30 15.54 1.36
N GLY A 47 -23.29 16.33 1.75
CA GLY A 47 -23.08 16.75 3.13
C GLY A 47 -22.39 15.71 4.02
N ARG A 48 -21.79 14.66 3.44
CA ARG A 48 -20.89 13.72 4.14
C ARG A 48 -19.49 14.34 4.29
N GLU A 49 -18.85 14.10 5.42
CA GLU A 49 -17.47 14.50 5.67
C GLU A 49 -16.54 13.31 5.46
N VAL A 50 -15.54 13.47 4.59
CA VAL A 50 -14.61 12.42 4.17
C VAL A 50 -13.23 12.80 4.66
N TYR A 51 -12.62 11.90 5.42
CA TYR A 51 -11.27 12.03 5.94
C TYR A 51 -10.37 11.03 5.23
N LEU A 52 -9.24 11.51 4.71
CA LEU A 52 -8.22 10.67 4.10
C LEU A 52 -7.01 10.61 5.02
N TYR A 53 -6.54 9.40 5.27
CA TYR A 53 -5.34 9.12 6.05
C TYR A 53 -4.36 8.27 5.25
N ALA A 54 -3.09 8.36 5.63
CA ALA A 54 -2.01 7.53 5.10
C ALA A 54 -0.97 7.25 6.19
N GLU A 55 0.02 6.41 5.90
CA GLU A 55 1.14 6.14 6.83
C GLU A 55 2.04 7.37 7.00
N ARG A 56 2.02 8.27 6.02
CA ARG A 56 2.82 9.50 5.98
C ARG A 56 2.15 10.58 5.13
N ASN A 57 2.43 11.83 5.47
CA ASN A 57 2.05 13.01 4.71
C ASN A 57 3.27 13.96 4.63
N PRO A 58 3.81 14.30 3.45
CA PRO A 58 3.33 13.93 2.10
C PRO A 58 3.43 12.42 1.83
N LEU A 59 2.71 11.93 0.83
CA LEU A 59 2.87 10.58 0.26
C LEU A 59 4.17 10.50 -0.54
N ILE A 60 4.64 9.30 -0.87
CA ILE A 60 5.82 9.10 -1.75
C ILE A 60 5.41 8.47 -3.07
N GLU A 61 6.22 8.62 -4.10
CA GLU A 61 6.20 7.69 -5.22
C GLU A 61 6.31 6.24 -4.71
N GLY A 62 5.57 5.34 -5.34
CA GLY A 62 5.45 3.93 -4.95
C GLY A 62 4.12 3.65 -4.28
N TYR A 63 4.05 2.53 -3.59
CA TYR A 63 2.87 2.02 -2.91
C TYR A 63 2.55 2.81 -1.63
N ASN A 64 1.35 3.34 -1.52
CA ASN A 64 0.90 4.05 -0.33
C ASN A 64 -0.41 3.43 0.15
N ARG A 65 -0.44 2.98 1.39
CA ARG A 65 -1.68 2.59 2.05
C ARG A 65 -2.49 3.83 2.38
N LEU A 66 -3.78 3.76 2.08
CA LEU A 66 -4.76 4.81 2.28
C LEU A 66 -5.88 4.28 3.17
N TRP A 67 -6.40 5.15 4.04
CA TRP A 67 -7.60 4.86 4.81
C TRP A 67 -8.58 6.01 4.67
N LEU A 68 -9.83 5.69 4.38
CA LEU A 68 -10.92 6.67 4.41
C LEU A 68 -11.77 6.46 5.65
N GLN A 69 -12.15 7.54 6.31
CA GLN A 69 -13.28 7.53 7.23
C GLN A 69 -14.34 8.47 6.68
N ILE A 70 -15.60 8.05 6.72
CA ILE A 70 -16.71 8.83 6.17
C ILE A 70 -17.76 9.01 7.26
N LYS A 71 -18.11 10.26 7.54
CA LYS A 71 -19.22 10.62 8.44
C LYS A 71 -20.41 11.12 7.64
N LYS A 72 -21.60 10.64 8.01
CA LYS A 72 -22.87 11.17 7.51
C LYS A 72 -23.13 12.56 8.10
N ALA A 73 -24.12 13.26 7.57
CA ALA A 73 -24.51 14.59 8.05
C ALA A 73 -24.94 14.61 9.54
N ASP A 74 -25.44 13.48 10.05
CA ASP A 74 -25.82 13.27 11.45
C ASP A 74 -24.60 13.01 12.38
N GLY A 75 -23.38 13.01 11.85
CA GLY A 75 -22.14 12.76 12.59
C GLY A 75 -21.79 11.29 12.79
N THR A 76 -22.68 10.36 12.45
CA THR A 76 -22.42 8.92 12.55
C THR A 76 -21.61 8.41 11.37
N LEU A 77 -20.89 7.29 11.56
CA LEU A 77 -20.07 6.70 10.51
C LEU A 77 -20.93 6.12 9.38
N TYR A 78 -20.48 6.33 8.15
CA TYR A 78 -21.02 5.67 6.96
C TYR A 78 -20.43 4.26 6.86
N ALA A 79 -21.29 3.25 6.68
CA ALA A 79 -20.92 1.83 6.65
C ALA A 79 -21.33 1.10 5.35
N GLY A 80 -21.57 1.84 4.26
CA GLY A 80 -21.91 1.26 2.97
C GLY A 80 -20.70 0.62 2.29
N SER A 81 -20.92 -0.41 1.47
CA SER A 81 -19.87 -1.12 0.72
C SER A 81 -19.62 -0.56 -0.68
N ASP A 82 -20.20 0.60 -0.98
CA ASP A 82 -20.22 1.27 -2.28
C ASP A 82 -19.21 2.43 -2.37
N VAL A 83 -18.15 2.36 -1.56
CA VAL A 83 -17.04 3.31 -1.57
C VAL A 83 -15.99 2.84 -2.56
N ARG A 84 -15.53 3.75 -3.43
CA ARG A 84 -14.43 3.49 -4.39
C ARG A 84 -13.55 4.72 -4.52
N ILE A 85 -12.28 4.51 -4.82
CA ILE A 85 -11.31 5.60 -5.01
C ILE A 85 -10.69 5.60 -6.40
N VAL A 86 -10.36 6.77 -6.90
CA VAL A 86 -9.63 6.94 -8.17
C VAL A 86 -8.55 8.00 -7.95
N PRO A 87 -7.27 7.61 -7.85
CA PRO A 87 -6.17 8.55 -7.88
C PRO A 87 -6.09 9.22 -9.25
N LEU A 88 -5.95 10.54 -9.28
CA LEU A 88 -5.92 11.34 -10.50
C LEU A 88 -4.79 12.38 -10.42
N MET A 89 -3.84 12.34 -11.35
CA MET A 89 -2.90 13.42 -11.60
C MET A 89 -3.49 14.34 -12.66
N LEU A 90 -3.67 15.60 -12.33
CA LEU A 90 -4.18 16.58 -13.29
C LEU A 90 -3.02 17.08 -14.14
N MET A 91 -2.86 16.62 -15.37
CA MET A 91 -1.81 17.13 -16.27
C MET A 91 -2.40 18.04 -17.34
N ARG A 92 -1.55 18.88 -17.96
CA ARG A 92 -1.97 19.74 -19.07
C ARG A 92 -2.50 18.95 -20.27
N SER A 93 -1.96 17.76 -20.50
CA SER A 93 -2.37 16.84 -21.56
C SER A 93 -3.67 16.08 -21.26
N GLY A 94 -4.22 16.22 -20.05
CA GLY A 94 -5.37 15.47 -19.55
C GLY A 94 -5.08 14.77 -18.22
N PRO A 95 -6.11 14.23 -17.55
CA PRO A 95 -5.91 13.52 -16.29
C PRO A 95 -5.18 12.20 -16.52
N HIS A 96 -4.19 11.94 -15.69
CA HIS A 96 -3.54 10.64 -15.55
C HIS A 96 -3.96 9.98 -14.22
N SER A 97 -3.72 8.69 -14.07
CA SER A 97 -4.14 7.86 -12.93
C SER A 97 -3.05 6.83 -12.68
N CYS A 98 -3.22 6.01 -11.65
CA CYS A 98 -2.26 5.00 -11.27
C CYS A 98 -2.93 3.73 -10.73
N PRO A 99 -2.17 2.62 -10.62
CA PRO A 99 -2.70 1.40 -10.03
C PRO A 99 -3.21 1.62 -8.62
N VAL A 100 -4.33 0.97 -8.31
CA VAL A 100 -5.07 1.16 -7.08
C VAL A 100 -5.59 -0.18 -6.56
N GLU A 101 -5.39 -0.43 -5.28
CA GLU A 101 -6.13 -1.45 -4.54
C GLU A 101 -7.41 -0.80 -4.05
N GLN A 102 -8.55 -1.25 -4.59
CA GLN A 102 -9.84 -0.72 -4.20
C GLN A 102 -10.21 -1.11 -2.77
N VAL A 103 -11.11 -0.30 -2.21
CA VAL A 103 -11.80 -0.61 -0.96
C VAL A 103 -12.52 -1.95 -1.09
N SER A 104 -12.20 -2.90 -0.21
CA SER A 104 -12.83 -4.23 -0.19
C SER A 104 -14.06 -4.22 0.72
N GLY A 105 -15.22 -3.84 0.19
CA GLY A 105 -16.49 -3.91 0.91
C GLY A 105 -16.72 -2.73 1.87
N GLY A 106 -17.23 -3.02 3.07
CA GLY A 106 -17.52 -2.01 4.10
C GLY A 106 -16.30 -1.59 4.92
N PRO A 107 -16.46 -0.66 5.88
CA PRO A 107 -15.36 -0.25 6.73
C PRO A 107 -14.97 -1.34 7.74
N ASP A 108 -13.76 -1.24 8.29
CA ASP A 108 -13.32 -2.06 9.43
C ASP A 108 -14.09 -1.74 10.72
N ALA A 109 -13.76 -2.44 11.81
CA ALA A 109 -14.42 -2.27 13.10
C ALA A 109 -14.24 -0.85 13.68
N GLU A 110 -13.19 -0.15 13.25
CA GLU A 110 -12.87 1.23 13.63
C GLU A 110 -13.47 2.28 12.66
N GLY A 111 -14.18 1.85 11.61
CA GLY A 111 -14.86 2.72 10.66
C GLY A 111 -14.02 3.17 9.47
N TYR A 112 -12.90 2.50 9.18
CA TYR A 112 -12.02 2.85 8.07
C TYR A 112 -12.18 1.92 6.88
N TYR A 113 -12.24 2.52 5.69
CA TYR A 113 -12.11 1.82 4.41
C TYR A 113 -10.64 1.77 4.04
N ALA A 114 -10.05 0.57 3.98
CA ALA A 114 -8.67 0.37 3.56
C ALA A 114 -8.57 0.32 2.03
N ALA A 115 -7.59 1.03 1.48
CA ALA A 115 -7.25 1.02 0.07
C ALA A 115 -5.73 1.25 -0.08
N ALA A 116 -5.22 1.18 -1.30
CA ALA A 116 -3.86 1.61 -1.59
C ALA A 116 -3.73 2.15 -3.00
N ALA A 117 -2.73 3.00 -3.23
CA ALA A 117 -2.42 3.53 -4.54
C ALA A 117 -0.92 3.52 -4.79
N PHE A 118 -0.52 3.24 -6.03
CA PHE A 118 0.87 3.24 -6.43
C PHE A 118 1.19 4.48 -7.27
N PHE A 119 1.86 5.48 -6.73
CA PHE A 119 2.17 6.72 -7.48
C PHE A 119 3.48 6.60 -8.25
N GLN A 120 3.45 6.86 -9.56
CA GLN A 120 4.62 6.74 -10.42
C GLN A 120 5.46 8.03 -10.55
N MET A 121 4.91 9.17 -10.11
CA MET A 121 5.51 10.49 -10.27
C MET A 121 5.14 11.38 -9.07
N PRO A 122 5.96 12.39 -8.74
CA PRO A 122 5.66 13.32 -7.67
C PRO A 122 4.67 14.38 -8.14
N SER A 123 3.96 15.00 -7.21
CA SER A 123 3.14 16.18 -7.46
C SER A 123 4.03 17.37 -7.81
N ASN A 124 3.49 18.30 -8.62
CA ASN A 124 4.02 19.65 -8.74
C ASN A 124 2.88 20.68 -8.82
N ASP A 125 3.19 21.97 -8.69
CA ASP A 125 2.18 23.04 -8.65
C ASP A 125 1.27 23.11 -9.89
N GLN A 126 1.75 22.65 -11.04
CA GLN A 126 1.00 22.64 -12.30
C GLN A 126 0.26 21.32 -12.51
N GLU A 127 0.76 20.23 -11.92
CA GLU A 127 0.26 18.88 -12.11
C GLU A 127 0.06 18.17 -10.75
N PRO A 128 -0.96 18.59 -9.99
CA PRO A 128 -1.22 18.02 -8.68
C PRO A 128 -1.87 16.64 -8.79
N TRP A 129 -1.68 15.84 -7.73
CA TRP A 129 -2.44 14.63 -7.51
C TRP A 129 -3.68 14.91 -6.65
N LYS A 130 -4.77 14.22 -6.97
CA LYS A 130 -6.01 14.15 -6.21
C LYS A 130 -6.40 12.70 -6.01
N VAL A 131 -7.15 12.41 -4.95
CA VAL A 131 -7.88 11.15 -4.81
C VAL A 131 -9.36 11.46 -4.90
N ARG A 132 -10.00 11.02 -6.00
CA ARG A 132 -11.45 11.09 -6.12
C ARG A 132 -12.08 9.95 -5.34
N VAL A 133 -12.90 10.28 -4.37
CA VAL A 133 -13.69 9.31 -3.60
C VAL A 133 -15.11 9.34 -4.12
N TYR A 134 -15.66 8.18 -4.46
CA TYR A 134 -17.08 8.03 -4.74
C TYR A 134 -17.75 7.27 -3.60
N ILE A 135 -18.97 7.70 -3.26
CA ILE A 135 -19.80 7.13 -2.21
C ILE A 135 -21.15 6.82 -2.84
N GLY A 136 -21.32 5.58 -3.27
CA GLY A 136 -22.47 5.18 -4.08
C GLY A 136 -22.42 5.75 -5.50
N ALA A 137 -23.59 5.85 -6.13
CA ALA A 137 -23.68 6.21 -7.55
C ALA A 137 -23.52 7.72 -7.83
N ASN A 138 -24.02 8.57 -6.93
CA ASN A 138 -24.27 9.99 -7.22
C ASN A 138 -23.52 10.97 -6.29
N ASP A 139 -22.66 10.47 -5.42
CA ASP A 139 -21.89 11.31 -4.50
C ASP A 139 -20.40 11.07 -4.68
N SER A 140 -19.64 12.14 -4.83
CA SER A 140 -18.19 12.06 -4.99
C SER A 140 -17.51 13.36 -4.60
N VAL A 141 -16.25 13.26 -4.21
CA VAL A 141 -15.42 14.41 -3.84
C VAL A 141 -13.97 14.17 -4.23
N ASP A 142 -13.27 15.25 -4.61
CA ASP A 142 -11.84 15.22 -4.86
C ASP A 142 -11.10 15.67 -3.59
N MET A 143 -10.14 14.86 -3.16
CA MET A 143 -9.27 15.15 -2.01
C MET A 143 -7.85 15.46 -2.50
N ASP A 144 -7.24 16.50 -1.95
CA ASP A 144 -5.91 16.94 -2.36
C ASP A 144 -4.81 16.10 -1.69
N ILE A 145 -3.85 15.64 -2.49
CA ILE A 145 -2.70 14.89 -1.99
C ILE A 145 -1.38 15.42 -2.56
N THR A 146 -0.33 15.38 -1.75
CA THR A 146 1.03 15.68 -2.18
C THR A 146 1.83 14.39 -2.23
N VAL A 147 2.38 14.07 -3.39
CA VAL A 147 3.30 12.96 -3.61
C VAL A 147 4.70 13.53 -3.83
N VAL A 148 5.71 13.02 -3.13
CA VAL A 148 7.12 13.42 -3.33
C VAL A 148 7.96 12.28 -3.88
N GLU A 149 9.12 12.61 -4.47
CA GLU A 149 10.03 11.61 -5.04
C GLU A 149 10.41 10.55 -3.99
N HIS A 150 10.47 9.28 -4.39
CA HIS A 150 10.92 8.22 -3.49
C HIS A 150 12.40 8.48 -3.13
N PRO A 151 12.79 8.58 -1.84
CA PRO A 151 14.12 9.05 -1.43
C PRO A 151 15.28 8.21 -1.98
N GLN A 152 15.07 6.90 -2.10
CA GLN A 152 16.02 5.93 -2.63
C GLN A 152 15.80 5.63 -4.11
N ARG A 153 14.81 6.28 -4.73
CA ARG A 153 14.38 6.07 -6.10
C ARG A 153 14.20 4.58 -6.34
N PHE A 154 13.33 3.89 -5.60
CA PHE A 154 13.08 2.46 -5.80
C PHE A 154 11.92 2.16 -6.76
N VAL A 155 11.22 3.20 -7.19
CA VAL A 155 10.15 3.12 -8.19
C VAL A 155 10.75 3.17 -9.59
N ARG A 156 10.33 2.27 -10.46
CA ARG A 156 10.84 2.13 -11.83
C ARG A 156 9.74 1.74 -12.81
N VAL A 157 9.86 2.26 -14.02
CA VAL A 157 9.09 1.82 -15.19
C VAL A 157 10.04 1.14 -16.17
N LYS A 158 9.74 -0.08 -16.59
CA LYS A 158 10.52 -0.83 -17.59
C LYS A 158 9.61 -1.56 -18.57
N MET A 159 10.03 -1.62 -19.84
CA MET A 159 9.37 -2.46 -20.83
C MET A 159 9.81 -3.92 -20.67
N PHE A 160 8.86 -4.84 -20.57
CA PHE A 160 9.09 -6.26 -20.57
C PHE A 160 8.17 -6.95 -21.58
N ARG A 161 8.75 -7.60 -22.59
CA ARG A 161 8.01 -8.26 -23.67
C ARG A 161 6.93 -7.38 -24.32
N GLY A 162 7.25 -6.10 -24.54
CA GLY A 162 6.33 -5.14 -25.15
C GLY A 162 5.29 -4.54 -24.20
N MET A 163 5.31 -4.88 -22.90
CA MET A 163 4.41 -4.35 -21.89
C MET A 163 5.16 -3.44 -20.91
N PRO A 164 4.64 -2.24 -20.59
CA PRO A 164 5.18 -1.43 -19.50
C PRO A 164 4.88 -2.11 -18.15
N LEU A 165 5.94 -2.38 -17.39
CA LEU A 165 5.89 -2.81 -16.01
C LEU A 165 6.29 -1.65 -15.11
N LEU A 166 5.45 -1.37 -14.13
CA LEU A 166 5.74 -0.46 -13.03
C LEU A 166 6.09 -1.31 -11.81
N TYR A 167 7.22 -1.03 -11.16
CA TYR A 167 7.62 -1.77 -9.97
C TYR A 167 8.29 -0.91 -8.92
N GLU A 168 8.17 -1.36 -7.67
CA GLU A 168 8.88 -0.81 -6.52
C GLU A 168 9.62 -1.92 -5.78
N ILE A 169 10.88 -1.65 -5.45
CA ILE A 169 11.68 -2.54 -4.61
C ILE A 169 11.64 -2.04 -3.17
N ARG A 170 11.15 -2.87 -2.25
CA ARG A 170 11.15 -2.59 -0.81
C ARG A 170 12.05 -3.56 -0.06
N PRO A 171 13.29 -3.20 0.25
CA PRO A 171 14.10 -3.98 1.16
C PRO A 171 13.56 -3.87 2.59
N ALA A 172 13.47 -4.98 3.31
CA ALA A 172 13.07 -4.97 4.72
C ALA A 172 14.04 -4.14 5.59
N LYS A 173 15.31 -4.11 5.20
CA LYS A 173 16.36 -3.30 5.82
C LYS A 173 17.38 -2.87 4.76
N LEU A 174 17.77 -1.60 4.80
CA LEU A 174 18.91 -1.11 4.03
C LEU A 174 20.21 -1.64 4.67
N ALA A 175 20.86 -2.59 4.03
CA ALA A 175 22.11 -3.18 4.47
C ALA A 175 22.96 -3.65 3.27
N VAL A 176 24.28 -3.75 3.47
CA VAL A 176 25.19 -4.32 2.46
C VAL A 176 25.10 -5.85 2.51
N GLY A 177 25.00 -6.49 1.33
CA GLY A 177 24.93 -7.95 1.18
C GLY A 177 23.60 -8.42 0.60
N SER A 178 23.37 -9.74 0.61
CA SER A 178 22.08 -10.33 0.24
C SER A 178 21.01 -9.97 1.26
N GLN A 179 19.86 -9.50 0.80
CA GLN A 179 18.71 -9.11 1.63
C GLN A 179 17.43 -9.56 0.95
N ASP A 180 16.42 -9.85 1.78
CA ASP A 180 15.07 -10.07 1.29
C ASP A 180 14.45 -8.74 0.83
N VAL A 181 13.80 -8.78 -0.32
CA VAL A 181 13.11 -7.63 -0.91
C VAL A 181 11.70 -8.04 -1.28
N THR A 182 10.75 -7.15 -1.05
CA THR A 182 9.41 -7.24 -1.62
C THR A 182 9.41 -6.44 -2.93
N LEU A 183 8.86 -7.03 -3.99
CA LEU A 183 8.74 -6.40 -5.29
C LEU A 183 7.25 -6.27 -5.62
N TYR A 184 6.75 -5.04 -5.64
CA TYR A 184 5.42 -4.79 -6.17
C TYR A 184 5.52 -4.65 -7.68
N VAL A 185 4.75 -5.42 -8.44
CA VAL A 185 4.76 -5.38 -9.91
C VAL A 185 3.37 -5.13 -10.45
N TYR A 186 3.26 -4.09 -11.27
CA TYR A 186 2.01 -3.70 -11.89
C TYR A 186 2.16 -3.74 -13.40
N ARG A 187 1.19 -4.38 -14.06
CA ARG A 187 0.99 -4.24 -15.49
C ARG A 187 0.25 -2.93 -15.73
N LEU A 188 0.88 -2.03 -16.47
CA LEU A 188 0.22 -0.80 -16.89
C LEU A 188 -0.59 -1.08 -18.16
N ASP A 189 -1.92 -1.16 -18.03
CA ASP A 189 -2.84 -1.19 -19.18
C ASP A 189 -3.39 0.22 -19.45
N MET A 190 -2.76 0.92 -20.38
CA MET A 190 -3.14 2.28 -20.78
C MET A 190 -4.39 2.33 -21.67
N SER A 191 -4.97 1.17 -22.04
CA SER A 191 -6.18 1.10 -22.88
C SER A 191 -7.48 1.19 -22.09
N GLN A 192 -7.41 1.04 -20.76
CA GLN A 192 -8.59 1.10 -19.89
C GLN A 192 -8.96 2.56 -19.59
N PRO A 193 -10.23 2.95 -19.78
CA PRO A 193 -10.67 4.31 -19.45
C PRO A 193 -10.51 4.54 -17.95
N MET A 194 -9.71 5.55 -17.61
CA MET A 194 -9.19 5.85 -16.27
C MET A 194 -10.26 6.36 -15.27
N ILE A 195 -11.54 6.25 -15.66
CA ILE A 195 -12.72 6.60 -14.87
C ILE A 195 -13.29 5.34 -14.18
N ASP A 196 -12.93 4.14 -14.66
CA ASP A 196 -13.36 2.87 -14.08
C ASP A 196 -12.22 2.18 -13.31
N PRO A 197 -12.14 2.34 -11.98
CA PRO A 197 -11.12 1.67 -11.17
C PRO A 197 -11.23 0.14 -11.19
N ALA A 198 -12.37 -0.44 -11.58
CA ALA A 198 -12.51 -1.90 -11.74
C ALA A 198 -11.75 -2.44 -12.96
N ALA A 199 -11.29 -1.55 -13.85
CA ALA A 199 -10.51 -1.91 -15.01
C ALA A 199 -9.01 -2.07 -14.71
N PHE A 200 -8.53 -1.61 -13.56
CA PHE A 200 -7.15 -1.86 -13.14
C PHE A 200 -7.04 -3.25 -12.50
N PRO A 201 -6.13 -4.12 -12.98
CA PRO A 201 -5.86 -5.37 -12.28
C PRO A 201 -5.37 -5.04 -10.85
N PRO A 202 -5.80 -5.80 -9.83
CA PRO A 202 -5.34 -5.58 -8.47
C PRO A 202 -3.81 -5.65 -8.41
N ALA A 203 -3.22 -4.81 -7.57
CA ALA A 203 -1.90 -5.12 -7.04
C ALA A 203 -2.00 -6.51 -6.41
N ASN A 204 -1.16 -7.44 -6.83
CA ASN A 204 -1.00 -8.67 -6.09
C ASN A 204 0.37 -8.61 -5.42
N ASP A 205 0.38 -8.89 -4.12
CA ASP A 205 1.58 -9.15 -3.33
C ASP A 205 2.30 -10.43 -3.80
#